data_AF-A0A4C1UK35-F1
#
_entry.id   AF-A0A4C1UK35-F1
#
_cell.length_a   1.000
_cell.length_b   1.000
_cell.length_c   1.000
_cell.angle_alpha   90.00
_cell.angle_beta   90.00
_cell.angle_gamma   90.00
#
_symmetry.space_group_name_H-M   'P 1'
#
loop_
_entity.id
_entity.type
_entity.pdbx_description
1 polymer ?
#
loop_
_entity_poly.entity_id
_entity_poly.type
_entity_poly.pdbx_seq_one_letter_code
_entity_poly.pdbx_strand_id
1 'polypeptide(L)'
;MIHRSRVELKAVLRVKSEKAPGPDGLTADICIAAIESEMEVFLAIANKCLELAYFPTHWKTAHVIIPKPGKEDYTSLNPTGR
;
A
#
# COMPACT_ATOMS: atom_id res chain seq x y z
N MET A 1 -15.24 -11.45 -14.65
CA MET A 1 -14.14 -11.64 -13.68
C MET A 1 -12.99 -10.74 -14.11
N ILE A 2 -12.66 -9.70 -13.33
CA ILE A 2 -11.60 -8.74 -13.70
C ILE A 2 -10.25 -9.39 -13.38
N HIS A 3 -9.61 -10.00 -14.38
CA HIS A 3 -8.22 -10.43 -14.27
C HIS A 3 -7.32 -9.29 -14.72
N ARG A 4 -6.38 -8.90 -13.86
CA ARG A 4 -5.38 -7.89 -14.21
C ARG A 4 -4.25 -8.54 -14.99
N SER A 5 -3.64 -7.76 -15.89
CA SER A 5 -2.50 -8.20 -16.70
C SER A 5 -1.16 -7.68 -16.14
N ARG A 6 -0.05 -8.25 -16.61
CA ARG A 6 1.32 -7.73 -16.33
C ARG A 6 1.45 -6.22 -16.57
N VAL A 7 0.72 -5.66 -17.54
CA VAL A 7 0.74 -4.22 -17.84
C VAL A 7 0.20 -3.41 -16.66
N GLU A 8 -0.87 -3.88 -16.05
CA GLU A 8 -1.49 -3.20 -14.91
C GLU A 8 -0.64 -3.33 -13.65
N LEU A 9 0.04 -4.46 -13.46
CA LEU A 9 0.99 -4.60 -12.34
C LEU A 9 2.20 -3.67 -12.53
N LYS A 10 2.73 -3.54 -13.75
CA LYS A 10 3.78 -2.56 -14.07
C LYS A 10 3.33 -1.11 -13.88
N ALA A 11 2.05 -0.80 -14.04
CA ALA A 11 1.53 0.53 -13.75
C ALA A 11 1.62 0.86 -12.25
N VAL A 12 1.44 -0.13 -11.36
CA VAL A 12 1.59 0.03 -9.90
C VAL A 12 3.05 0.33 -9.52
N LEU A 13 4.02 -0.18 -10.27
CA LEU A 13 5.44 0.09 -10.04
C LEU A 13 5.86 1.54 -10.29
N ARG A 14 4.98 2.38 -10.85
CA ARG A 14 5.22 3.82 -11.02
C ARG A 14 5.08 4.63 -9.72
N VAL A 15 5.01 3.96 -8.57
CA VAL A 15 5.03 4.60 -7.26
C VAL A 15 6.32 5.40 -7.10
N LYS A 16 6.21 6.63 -6.57
CA LYS A 16 7.36 7.46 -6.24
C LYS A 16 8.12 6.86 -5.06
N SER A 17 9.43 6.72 -5.19
CA SER A 17 10.33 6.23 -4.13
C SER A 17 10.25 7.08 -2.84
N GLU A 18 9.99 8.39 -2.97
CA GLU A 18 9.97 9.38 -1.88
C GLU A 18 8.78 9.25 -0.89
N LYS A 19 7.97 8.19 -1.00
CA LYS A 19 6.86 7.95 -0.09
C LYS A 19 7.39 7.39 1.23
N ALA A 20 6.83 7.86 2.34
CA ALA A 20 7.15 7.30 3.65
C ALA A 20 6.80 5.80 3.69
N PRO A 21 7.68 4.95 4.25
CA PRO A 21 7.42 3.52 4.37
C PRO A 21 6.24 3.25 5.30
N GLY A 22 5.65 2.06 5.16
CA GLY A 22 4.68 1.55 6.11
C GLY A 22 5.29 1.28 7.49
N PRO A 23 4.48 0.85 8.48
CA PRO A 23 4.97 0.45 9.81
C PRO A 23 5.89 -0.78 9.75
N ASP A 24 5.87 -1.53 8.65
CA ASP A 24 6.76 -2.65 8.35
C ASP A 24 8.16 -2.22 7.90
N GLY A 25 8.37 -0.92 7.65
CA GLY A 25 9.65 -0.37 7.19
C GLY A 25 9.99 -0.69 5.73
N LEU A 26 9.07 -1.29 4.97
CA LEU A 26 9.30 -1.59 3.56
C LEU A 26 9.16 -0.30 2.74
N THR A 27 10.28 0.15 2.17
CA THR A 27 10.29 1.31 1.28
C THR A 27 9.71 0.95 -0.08
N ALA A 28 9.29 1.97 -0.83
CA ALA A 28 8.79 1.78 -2.19
C ALA A 28 9.83 1.06 -3.08
N ASP A 29 11.12 1.36 -2.94
CA ASP A 29 12.19 0.71 -3.72
C ASP A 29 12.32 -0.79 -3.41
N ILE A 30 12.20 -1.18 -2.14
CA ILE A 30 12.20 -2.60 -1.73
C ILE A 30 11.01 -3.32 -2.36
N CYS A 31 9.82 -2.72 -2.28
CA CYS A 31 8.61 -3.28 -2.86
C CYS A 31 8.70 -3.41 -4.39
N ILE A 32 9.24 -2.40 -5.07
CA ILE A 32 9.44 -2.42 -6.52
C ILE A 32 10.40 -3.56 -6.89
N ALA A 33 11.55 -3.65 -6.24
CA ALA A 33 12.53 -4.71 -6.51
C ALA A 33 11.95 -6.12 -6.28
N ALA A 34 11.15 -6.30 -5.22
CA ALA A 34 10.48 -7.57 -4.94
C ALA A 34 9.46 -7.93 -6.03
N ILE A 35 8.63 -6.98 -6.46
CA ILE A 35 7.62 -7.22 -7.50
C ILE A 35 8.28 -7.47 -8.86
N GLU A 36 9.36 -6.76 -9.19
CA GLU A 36 10.12 -7.01 -10.43
C GLU A 36 10.77 -8.40 -10.43
N SER A 37 11.25 -8.86 -9.27
CA SER A 37 11.86 -10.19 -9.12
C SER A 37 10.83 -11.31 -9.24
N GLU A 38 9.64 -11.15 -8.65
CA GLU A 38 8.62 -12.22 -8.54
C GLU A 38 7.25 -11.80 -9.11
N MET A 39 7.26 -11.20 -10.31
CA MET A 39 6.08 -10.53 -10.87
C MET A 39 4.84 -11.42 -11.01
N GLU A 40 5.02 -12.72 -11.29
CA GLU A 40 3.90 -13.66 -11.41
C GLU A 40 3.22 -13.95 -10.07
N VAL A 41 4.01 -14.04 -8.99
CA VAL A 41 3.49 -14.28 -7.64
C VAL A 41 2.63 -13.11 -7.20
N PHE A 42 3.13 -11.89 -7.37
CA PHE A 42 2.37 -10.68 -7.03
C PHE A 42 1.13 -10.51 -7.91
N LEU A 43 1.19 -10.87 -9.19
CA LEU A 43 0.03 -10.84 -10.07
C LEU A 43 -1.04 -11.85 -9.62
N ALA A 44 -0.63 -13.06 -9.25
CA ALA A 44 -1.54 -14.09 -8.74
C ALA A 44 -2.22 -13.64 -7.45
N ILE A 45 -1.47 -13.07 -6.51
CA ILE A 45 -2.01 -12.53 -5.25
C ILE A 45 -3.02 -11.41 -5.53
N ALA A 46 -2.66 -10.44 -6.37
CA ALA A 46 -3.52 -9.31 -6.71
C ALA A 46 -4.82 -9.78 -7.39
N ASN A 47 -4.73 -10.70 -8.34
CA ASN A 47 -5.89 -11.27 -9.01
C ASN A 47 -6.77 -12.06 -8.04
N LYS A 48 -6.18 -12.79 -7.09
CA LYS A 48 -6.95 -13.53 -6.08
C LYS A 48 -7.68 -12.60 -5.12
N CYS A 49 -7.05 -11.49 -4.73
CA CYS A 49 -7.70 -10.44 -3.93
C CYS A 49 -8.93 -9.87 -4.65
N LEU A 50 -8.82 -9.58 -5.95
CA LEU A 50 -9.93 -9.07 -6.75
C LEU A 50 -11.04 -10.10 -6.95
N GLU A 51 -10.69 -11.35 -7.24
CA GLU A 51 -11.64 -12.46 -7.37
C GLU A 51 -12.48 -12.64 -6.10
N LEU A 52 -11.83 -12.59 -4.93
CA LEU A 52 -12.48 -12.77 -3.63
C LEU A 52 -13.13 -11.49 -3.09
N ALA A 53 -13.01 -10.37 -3.79
CA ALA A 53 -13.32 -9.03 -3.28
C ALA A 53 -12.69 -8.76 -1.90
N TYR A 54 -11.53 -9.36 -1.63
CA TYR A 54 -10.81 -9.30 -0.37
C TYR A 54 -9.63 -8.34 -0.48
N PHE A 55 -9.48 -7.48 0.53
CA PHE A 55 -8.34 -6.58 0.65
C PHE A 55 -7.79 -6.68 2.07
N PRO A 56 -6.48 -6.92 2.26
CA PRO A 56 -5.88 -7.00 3.58
C PRO A 56 -6.20 -5.76 4.42
N THR A 57 -6.58 -5.99 5.68
CA THR A 57 -6.91 -4.91 6.63
C THR A 57 -5.75 -3.92 6.80
N HIS A 58 -4.52 -4.45 6.84
CA HIS A 58 -3.28 -3.67 6.95
C HIS A 58 -3.11 -2.62 5.84
N TRP A 59 -3.66 -2.84 4.63
CA TRP A 59 -3.59 -1.84 3.55
C TRP A 59 -4.42 -0.58 3.84
N LYS A 60 -5.39 -0.67 4.75
CA LYS A 60 -6.30 0.41 5.13
C LYS A 60 -5.94 1.03 6.47
N THR A 61 -4.91 0.52 7.15
CA THR A 61 -4.48 1.03 8.46
C THR A 61 -3.53 2.20 8.27
N ALA A 62 -3.99 3.41 8.65
CA ALA A 62 -3.14 4.59 8.69
C ALA A 62 -2.39 4.65 10.02
N HIS A 63 -1.06 4.73 9.97
CA HIS A 63 -0.21 4.85 11.16
C HIS A 63 0.31 6.27 11.38
N VAL A 64 0.28 7.10 10.33
CA VAL A 64 0.69 8.51 10.40
C VAL A 64 -0.53 9.39 10.19
N ILE A 65 -0.76 10.30 11.13
CA ILE A 65 -1.76 11.36 10.98
C ILE A 65 -1.05 12.56 10.37
N ILE A 66 -1.45 12.94 9.16
CA ILE A 66 -0.97 14.18 8.55
C ILE A 66 -1.95 15.29 8.97
N PRO A 67 -1.55 16.25 9.83
CA PRO A 67 -2.41 17.34 10.21
C PRO A 67 -2.72 18.21 8.98
N LYS A 68 -4.00 18.35 8.66
CA LYS A 68 -4.50 19.32 7.68
C LYS A 68 -4.31 20.74 8.22
N PRO A 69 -3.90 21.70 7.36
CA PRO A 69 -3.83 23.11 7.72
C PRO A 69 -5.19 23.63 8.25
N GLY A 70 -5.16 24.39 9.34
CA GLY A 70 -6.36 25.05 9.90
C GLY A 70 -7.26 24.18 10.79
N LYS A 71 -6.80 22.98 11.20
CA LYS A 71 -7.48 22.18 12.23
C LYS A 71 -6.52 22.01 13.39
N GLU A 72 -6.94 22.40 14.59
CA GLU A 72 -6.05 22.49 15.75
C GLU A 72 -6.03 21.19 16.57
N ASP A 73 -7.15 20.46 16.61
CA ASP A 73 -7.29 19.26 17.45
C ASP A 73 -7.25 17.95 16.65
N TYR A 74 -6.19 17.17 16.87
CA TYR A 74 -6.00 15.79 16.37
C TYR A 74 -5.87 14.76 17.49
N THR A 75 -5.99 15.18 18.75
CA THR A 75 -5.77 14.37 19.96
C THR A 75 -6.68 13.13 20.01
N SER A 76 -7.89 13.22 19.45
CA SER A 76 -8.85 12.10 19.38
C SER A 76 -8.57 11.10 18.24
N LEU A 77 -7.60 11.37 17.37
CA LEU A 77 -7.29 10.53 16.21
C LEU A 77 -6.01 9.71 16.38
N ASN A 78 -5.22 9.96 17.45
CA ASN A 78 -3.99 9.22 17.76
C ASN A 78 -4.34 7.82 18.29
N PRO A 79 -4.11 6.73 17.53
CA PRO A 79 -4.41 5.37 17.99
C PRO A 79 -3.42 4.90 19.06
N THR A 80 -2.31 5.63 19.26
CA THR A 80 -1.17 5.20 20.06
C THR A 80 -0.96 5.95 21.37
N GLY A 81 -1.74 6.99 21.68
CA GLY A 81 -1.87 7.56 23.04
C GLY A 81 -0.57 7.67 23.86
N ARG A 82 0.54 8.01 23.21
CA ARG A 82 1.84 8.33 23.80
C ARG A 82 2.30 9.66 23.27
#